data_AF-A0A498AMB5-F1
#
_entry.id   AF-A0A498AMB5-F1
#
_cell.length_a   1.000
_cell.length_b   1.000
_cell.length_c   1.000
_cell.angle_alpha   90.00
_cell.angle_beta   90.00
_cell.angle_gamma   90.00
#
_symmetry.space_group_name_H-M   'P 1'
#
loop_
_entity.id
_entity.type
_entity.pdbx_description
1 polymer ?
#
loop_
_entity_poly.entity_id
_entity_poly.type
_entity_poly.pdbx_seq_one_letter_code
_entity_poly.pdbx_strand_id
1 'polypeptide(L)'
;MGWLPVGDSYEVSLVDGKVAARSIGPRAGGRPLKTLPKALRDDPEVDRLRQLAQWLDRHAAECLARVDAWVVSSLPVPTGLLARVWPDPAWQDALRDLVVLGDDPAAPGFLRDVTDTGDLRVVNLDGETVRLSPVSATLPHPVRLPELADLREFADELDVSQRIEQLHRGTWGRPDDLKQRDTTITDFRGTAVPNRLAARAATRGFRVSGSQVKCRVWEAGRTVEAALWFDEDYWDSEATLGNLSWSVVDGPTLRLTEVGPVAWSEGMRMATALSGAVTGTGKKA
;
A
#
# COMPACT_ATOMS: atom_id res chain seq x y z
N MET A 1 -3.29 -0.75 -26.11
CA MET A 1 -4.05 0.37 -26.71
C MET A 1 -3.88 0.38 -28.23
N GLY A 2 -4.80 1.01 -28.95
CA GLY A 2 -4.72 1.19 -30.41
C GLY A 2 -3.79 2.34 -30.82
N TRP A 3 -3.34 2.33 -32.07
CA TRP A 3 -2.58 3.41 -32.68
C TRP A 3 -3.53 4.40 -33.36
N LEU A 4 -3.32 5.70 -33.15
CA LEU A 4 -4.16 6.79 -33.64
C LEU A 4 -3.42 7.57 -34.73
N PRO A 5 -4.00 7.79 -35.92
CA PRO A 5 -3.35 8.56 -36.97
C PRO A 5 -3.22 10.03 -36.58
N VAL A 6 -2.04 10.62 -36.83
CA VAL A 6 -1.75 12.04 -36.62
C VAL A 6 -1.03 12.58 -37.85
N GLY A 7 -1.75 13.38 -38.63
CA GLY A 7 -1.34 13.80 -39.97
C GLY A 7 -1.15 12.62 -40.92
N ASP A 8 -0.35 12.82 -41.97
CA ASP A 8 -0.19 11.83 -43.06
C ASP A 8 0.97 10.85 -42.86
N SER A 9 1.79 11.07 -41.82
CA SER A 9 3.10 10.42 -41.69
C SER A 9 3.30 9.67 -40.38
N TYR A 10 2.41 9.84 -39.39
CA TYR A 10 2.56 9.22 -38.08
C TYR A 10 1.27 8.64 -37.52
N GLU A 11 1.44 7.65 -36.67
CA GLU A 11 0.47 7.24 -35.68
C GLU A 11 1.06 7.39 -34.28
N VAL A 12 0.23 7.70 -33.30
CA VAL A 12 0.60 7.80 -31.88
C VAL A 12 -0.18 6.83 -31.02
N SER A 13 0.40 6.37 -29.93
CA SER A 13 -0.28 5.53 -28.93
C SER A 13 0.36 5.71 -27.57
N LEU A 14 -0.28 5.16 -26.54
CA LEU A 14 0.34 5.00 -25.23
C LEU A 14 0.99 3.62 -25.16
N VAL A 15 2.30 3.60 -24.95
CA VAL A 15 3.12 2.39 -24.78
C VAL A 15 3.88 2.56 -23.47
N ASP A 16 3.71 1.62 -22.55
CA ASP A 16 4.36 1.63 -21.22
C ASP A 16 4.20 2.98 -20.49
N GLY A 17 2.97 3.51 -20.50
CA GLY A 17 2.63 4.78 -19.85
C GLY A 17 3.17 6.04 -20.55
N LYS A 18 3.80 5.90 -21.72
CA LYS A 18 4.38 7.03 -22.47
C LYS A 18 3.80 7.15 -23.86
N VAL A 19 3.68 8.39 -24.33
CA VAL A 19 3.26 8.66 -25.71
C VAL A 19 4.39 8.26 -26.64
N ALA A 20 4.14 7.26 -27.47
CA ALA A 20 5.02 6.81 -28.53
C ALA A 20 4.42 7.18 -29.89
N ALA A 21 5.29 7.43 -30.86
CA ALA A 21 4.90 7.60 -32.26
C ALA A 21 5.52 6.49 -33.10
N ARG A 22 4.87 6.11 -34.19
CA ARG A 22 5.45 5.29 -35.26
C ARG A 22 5.15 5.94 -36.60
N SER A 23 6.03 5.75 -37.57
CA SER A 23 5.77 6.22 -38.94
C SER A 23 4.76 5.32 -39.64
N ILE A 24 3.96 5.91 -40.54
CA ILE A 24 3.07 5.20 -41.46
C ILE A 24 3.51 5.43 -42.91
N GLY A 25 3.30 4.44 -43.77
CA GLY A 25 3.63 4.51 -45.20
C GLY A 25 4.39 3.29 -45.74
N PRO A 26 4.65 3.23 -47.05
CA PRO A 26 5.14 2.02 -47.74
C PRO A 26 6.51 1.52 -47.28
N ARG A 27 7.31 2.39 -46.67
CA ARG A 27 8.65 2.10 -46.15
C ARG A 27 8.73 2.12 -44.61
N ALA A 28 7.59 2.27 -43.93
CA ALA A 28 7.57 2.35 -42.48
C ALA A 28 7.61 0.96 -41.84
N GLY A 29 8.45 0.78 -40.81
CA GLY A 29 8.64 -0.50 -40.14
C GLY A 29 7.58 -0.83 -39.06
N GLY A 30 6.57 0.01 -38.86
CA GLY A 30 5.47 -0.19 -37.89
C GLY A 30 5.88 -0.22 -36.41
N ARG A 31 7.17 -0.08 -36.09
CA ARG A 31 7.72 -0.08 -34.73
C ARG A 31 7.65 1.32 -34.10
N PRO A 32 7.45 1.42 -32.78
CA PRO A 32 7.59 2.67 -32.04
C PRO A 32 8.96 3.31 -32.28
N LEU A 33 8.97 4.62 -32.52
CA LEU A 33 10.16 5.44 -32.58
C LEU A 33 10.74 5.64 -31.17
N LYS A 34 12.07 5.74 -31.07
CA LYS A 34 12.78 5.96 -29.81
C LYS A 34 12.42 7.30 -29.15
N THR A 35 12.12 8.31 -29.96
CA THR A 35 11.80 9.66 -29.51
C THR A 35 10.58 10.17 -30.25
N LEU A 36 9.74 10.95 -29.55
CA LEU A 36 8.61 11.63 -30.16
C LEU A 36 9.14 12.71 -31.13
N PRO A 37 8.76 12.67 -32.42
CA PRO A 37 9.11 13.72 -33.37
C PRO A 37 8.69 15.11 -32.88
N LYS A 38 9.53 16.12 -33.10
CA LYS A 38 9.26 17.50 -32.65
C LYS A 38 7.95 18.06 -33.24
N ALA A 39 7.62 17.69 -34.47
CA ALA A 39 6.40 18.11 -35.15
C ALA A 39 5.11 17.63 -34.47
N LEU A 40 5.18 16.55 -33.68
CA LEU A 40 4.03 16.00 -32.95
C LEU A 40 3.92 16.52 -31.52
N ARG A 41 4.89 17.32 -31.04
CA ARG A 41 4.97 17.65 -29.61
C ARG A 41 3.75 18.42 -29.13
N ASP A 42 3.25 19.33 -29.95
CA ASP A 42 2.15 20.24 -29.65
C ASP A 42 0.85 19.79 -30.34
N ASP A 43 0.82 18.53 -30.82
CA ASP A 43 -0.38 17.96 -31.43
C ASP A 43 -1.45 17.66 -30.37
N PRO A 44 -2.72 18.04 -30.59
CA PRO A 44 -3.80 17.80 -29.63
C PRO A 44 -3.97 16.34 -29.21
N GLU A 45 -3.74 15.37 -30.09
CA GLU A 45 -3.86 13.94 -29.75
C GLU A 45 -2.73 13.48 -28.84
N VAL A 46 -1.52 14.01 -29.05
CA VAL A 46 -0.39 13.77 -28.15
C VAL A 46 -0.67 14.32 -26.76
N ASP A 47 -1.25 15.52 -26.67
CA ASP A 47 -1.62 16.11 -25.38
C ASP A 47 -2.73 15.33 -24.67
N ARG A 48 -3.74 14.84 -25.40
CA ARG A 48 -4.76 13.95 -24.83
C ARG A 48 -4.16 12.66 -24.29
N LEU A 49 -3.24 12.03 -25.03
CA LEU A 49 -2.56 10.82 -24.55
C LEU A 49 -1.69 11.08 -23.32
N ARG A 50 -1.04 12.25 -23.23
CA ARG A 50 -0.30 12.65 -22.01
C ARG A 50 -1.24 12.82 -20.81
N GLN A 51 -2.37 13.48 -21.00
CA GLN A 51 -3.37 13.65 -19.94
C GLN A 51 -3.95 12.29 -19.50
N LEU A 52 -4.22 11.39 -20.45
CA LEU A 52 -4.65 10.03 -20.16
C LEU A 52 -3.59 9.27 -19.35
N ALA A 53 -2.31 9.35 -19.74
CA ALA A 53 -1.22 8.72 -19.00
C ALA A 53 -1.17 9.20 -17.54
N GLN A 54 -1.22 10.51 -17.32
CA GLN A 54 -1.24 11.09 -15.97
C GLN A 54 -2.48 10.66 -15.17
N TRP A 55 -3.62 10.52 -15.83
CA TRP A 55 -4.83 10.01 -15.20
C TRP A 55 -4.69 8.54 -14.80
N LEU A 56 -4.14 7.70 -15.68
CA LEU A 56 -3.87 6.28 -15.38
C LEU A 56 -2.89 6.12 -14.22
N ASP A 57 -1.84 6.95 -14.15
CA ASP A 57 -0.88 6.94 -13.04
C ASP A 57 -1.56 7.29 -11.71
N ARG A 58 -2.42 8.31 -11.70
CA ARG A 58 -3.20 8.67 -10.51
C ARG A 58 -4.17 7.57 -10.11
N HIS A 59 -4.87 6.99 -11.09
CA HIS A 59 -5.81 5.88 -10.87
C HIS A 59 -5.10 4.67 -10.26
N ALA A 60 -3.94 4.29 -10.81
CA ALA A 60 -3.13 3.20 -10.26
C ALA A 60 -2.68 3.48 -8.81
N ALA A 61 -2.24 4.71 -8.52
CA ALA A 61 -1.88 5.10 -7.16
C ALA A 61 -3.08 5.08 -6.19
N GLU A 62 -4.27 5.49 -6.65
CA GLU A 62 -5.50 5.45 -5.86
C GLU A 62 -5.97 4.01 -5.57
N CYS A 63 -5.88 3.12 -6.57
CA CYS A 63 -6.18 1.69 -6.41
C CYS A 63 -5.24 1.07 -5.37
N LEU A 64 -3.93 1.29 -5.53
CA LEU A 64 -2.91 0.79 -4.59
C LEU A 64 -3.16 1.28 -3.17
N ALA A 65 -3.42 2.58 -2.99
CA ALA A 65 -3.72 3.16 -1.68
C ALA A 65 -4.99 2.58 -1.06
N ARG A 66 -6.02 2.25 -1.87
CA ARG A 66 -7.23 1.62 -1.36
C ARG A 66 -6.98 0.20 -0.89
N VAL A 67 -6.24 -0.59 -1.66
CA VAL A 67 -5.94 -1.97 -1.29
C VAL A 67 -5.00 -2.01 -0.07
N ASP A 68 -4.02 -1.10 0.03
CA ASP A 68 -3.19 -0.96 1.25
C ASP A 68 -4.07 -0.64 2.47
N ALA A 69 -5.07 0.25 2.32
CA ALA A 69 -6.01 0.51 3.41
C ALA A 69 -6.84 -0.72 3.83
N TRP A 70 -7.22 -1.59 2.88
CA TRP A 70 -7.88 -2.87 3.18
C TRP A 70 -6.96 -3.81 3.95
N VAL A 71 -5.70 -3.95 3.52
CA VAL A 71 -4.67 -4.75 4.20
C VAL A 71 -4.41 -4.22 5.61
N VAL A 72 -4.15 -2.92 5.72
CA VAL A 72 -3.82 -2.26 6.99
C VAL A 72 -4.93 -2.40 8.00
N SER A 73 -6.19 -2.35 7.58
CA SER A 73 -7.32 -2.46 8.49
C SER A 73 -7.89 -3.89 8.58
N SER A 74 -7.29 -4.86 7.87
CA SER A 74 -7.79 -6.23 7.75
C SER A 74 -9.31 -6.28 7.48
N LEU A 75 -9.78 -5.39 6.60
CA LEU A 75 -11.23 -5.24 6.36
C LEU A 75 -11.73 -6.41 5.52
N PRO A 76 -12.88 -7.01 5.88
CA PRO A 76 -13.60 -7.89 4.97
C PRO A 76 -14.02 -7.10 3.72
N VAL A 77 -13.60 -7.57 2.55
CA VAL A 77 -13.96 -7.00 1.25
C VAL A 77 -14.98 -7.93 0.59
N PRO A 78 -16.18 -7.43 0.22
CA PRO A 78 -17.15 -8.24 -0.51
C PRO A 78 -16.54 -8.81 -1.79
N THR A 79 -16.69 -10.11 -2.03
CA THR A 79 -16.13 -10.75 -3.23
C THR A 79 -16.78 -10.25 -4.51
N GLY A 80 -18.05 -9.84 -4.45
CA GLY A 80 -18.72 -9.14 -5.55
C GLY A 80 -18.12 -7.77 -5.88
N LEU A 81 -17.46 -7.09 -4.91
CA LEU A 81 -16.68 -5.89 -5.20
C LEU A 81 -15.37 -6.26 -5.90
N LEU A 82 -14.66 -7.29 -5.40
CA LEU A 82 -13.45 -7.79 -6.04
C LEU A 82 -13.70 -8.18 -7.50
N ALA A 83 -14.79 -8.90 -7.79
CA ALA A 83 -15.21 -9.26 -9.15
C ALA A 83 -15.39 -8.05 -10.07
N ARG A 84 -15.94 -6.95 -9.55
CA ARG A 84 -16.19 -5.73 -10.34
C ARG A 84 -14.92 -4.96 -10.65
N VAL A 85 -13.95 -4.97 -9.74
CA VAL A 85 -12.70 -4.22 -9.92
C VAL A 85 -11.63 -5.04 -10.63
N TRP A 86 -11.68 -6.38 -10.54
CA TRP A 86 -10.67 -7.27 -11.12
C TRP A 86 -10.37 -7.08 -12.61
N PRO A 87 -11.36 -6.76 -13.50
CA PRO A 87 -11.08 -6.51 -14.91
C PRO A 87 -10.22 -5.26 -15.16
N ASP A 88 -10.13 -4.35 -14.20
CA ASP A 88 -9.27 -3.18 -14.28
C ASP A 88 -7.81 -3.56 -13.94
N PRO A 89 -6.86 -3.38 -14.89
CA PRO A 89 -5.46 -3.75 -14.67
C PRO A 89 -4.82 -3.07 -13.46
N ALA A 90 -5.22 -1.85 -13.10
CA ALA A 90 -4.68 -1.15 -11.94
C ALA A 90 -5.09 -1.81 -10.61
N TRP A 91 -6.33 -2.29 -10.53
CA TRP A 91 -6.81 -3.05 -9.39
C TRP A 91 -6.22 -4.45 -9.34
N GLN A 92 -6.14 -5.12 -10.50
CA GLN A 92 -5.53 -6.44 -10.59
C GLN A 92 -4.06 -6.41 -10.16
N ASP A 93 -3.28 -5.42 -10.62
CA ASP A 93 -1.88 -5.25 -10.21
C ASP A 93 -1.74 -5.05 -8.69
N ALA A 94 -2.64 -4.29 -8.08
CA ALA A 94 -2.63 -4.05 -6.63
C ALA A 94 -3.09 -5.25 -5.80
N LEU A 95 -3.97 -6.11 -6.33
CA LEU A 95 -4.59 -7.23 -5.60
C LEU A 95 -3.92 -8.58 -5.82
N ARG A 96 -3.34 -8.79 -7.01
CA ARG A 96 -2.71 -10.05 -7.38
C ARG A 96 -1.58 -10.38 -6.41
N ASP A 97 -1.51 -11.66 -6.07
CA ASP A 97 -0.55 -12.26 -5.16
C ASP A 97 -0.64 -11.78 -3.70
N LEU A 98 -1.65 -10.99 -3.34
CA LEU A 98 -1.98 -10.76 -1.93
C LEU A 98 -2.50 -12.06 -1.31
N VAL A 99 -2.11 -12.30 -0.06
CA VAL A 99 -2.70 -13.35 0.75
C VAL A 99 -4.11 -12.92 1.13
N VAL A 100 -5.08 -13.78 0.85
CA VAL A 100 -6.49 -13.60 1.20
C VAL A 100 -6.95 -14.71 2.14
N LEU A 101 -7.90 -14.39 3.01
CA LEU A 101 -8.63 -15.35 3.83
C LEU A 101 -10.10 -15.37 3.40
N GLY A 102 -10.62 -16.57 3.16
CA GLY A 102 -12.05 -16.82 2.92
C GLY A 102 -12.81 -17.04 4.23
N ASP A 103 -13.78 -17.96 4.20
CA ASP A 103 -14.57 -18.32 5.39
C ASP A 103 -13.75 -19.10 6.42
N ASP A 104 -12.72 -19.83 5.98
CA ASP A 104 -11.74 -20.48 6.85
C ASP A 104 -10.50 -19.58 7.04
N PRO A 105 -10.30 -18.97 8.23
CA PRO A 105 -9.15 -18.12 8.50
C PRO A 105 -7.84 -18.90 8.65
N ALA A 106 -7.89 -20.23 8.76
CA ALA A 106 -6.71 -21.09 8.85
C ALA A 106 -6.18 -21.53 7.47
N ALA A 107 -6.88 -21.19 6.38
CA ALA A 107 -6.51 -21.56 5.02
C ALA A 107 -6.14 -20.32 4.17
N PRO A 108 -4.98 -19.70 4.40
CA PRO A 108 -4.50 -18.61 3.57
C PRO A 108 -4.17 -19.07 2.15
N GLY A 109 -4.35 -18.19 1.18
CA GLY A 109 -3.93 -18.43 -0.19
C GLY A 109 -3.60 -17.13 -0.95
N PHE A 110 -2.70 -17.25 -1.91
CA PHE A 110 -2.27 -16.16 -2.79
C PHE A 110 -3.29 -15.95 -3.89
N LEU A 111 -3.90 -14.76 -3.95
CA LEU A 111 -4.93 -14.44 -4.94
C LEU A 111 -4.34 -14.39 -6.36
N ARG A 112 -4.82 -15.26 -7.25
CA ARG A 112 -4.39 -15.30 -8.65
C ARG A 112 -5.45 -14.80 -9.62
N ASP A 113 -6.72 -15.01 -9.31
CA ASP A 113 -7.84 -14.62 -10.16
C ASP A 113 -9.11 -14.35 -9.34
N VAL A 114 -9.99 -13.51 -9.89
CA VAL A 114 -11.36 -13.34 -9.39
C VAL A 114 -12.31 -13.45 -10.58
N THR A 115 -13.23 -14.40 -10.49
CA THR A 115 -14.25 -14.61 -11.52
C THR A 115 -15.29 -13.48 -11.52
N ASP A 116 -16.05 -13.37 -12.60
CA ASP A 116 -17.17 -12.41 -12.72
C ASP A 116 -18.28 -12.64 -11.67
N THR A 117 -18.39 -13.87 -11.16
CA THR A 117 -19.29 -14.25 -10.06
C THR A 117 -18.73 -13.98 -8.66
N GLY A 118 -17.46 -13.57 -8.54
CA GLY A 118 -16.81 -13.31 -7.25
C GLY A 118 -16.08 -14.49 -6.62
N ASP A 119 -16.01 -15.63 -7.30
CA ASP A 119 -15.17 -16.73 -6.82
C ASP A 119 -13.69 -16.37 -6.96
N LEU A 120 -12.94 -16.62 -5.90
CA LEU A 120 -11.52 -16.37 -5.81
C LEU A 120 -10.76 -17.62 -6.22
N ARG A 121 -9.79 -17.49 -7.12
CA ARG A 121 -8.80 -18.53 -7.37
C ARG A 121 -7.55 -18.17 -6.60
N VAL A 122 -7.18 -19.04 -5.67
CA VAL A 122 -6.02 -18.87 -4.80
C VAL A 122 -5.05 -20.01 -4.99
N VAL A 123 -3.76 -19.77 -4.77
CA VAL A 123 -2.77 -20.83 -4.60
C VAL A 123 -2.50 -20.97 -3.10
N ASN A 124 -2.74 -22.14 -2.54
CA ASN A 124 -2.46 -22.42 -1.13
C ASN A 124 -0.97 -22.76 -0.91
N LEU A 125 -0.58 -22.96 0.35
CA LEU A 125 0.80 -23.32 0.73
C LEU A 125 1.24 -24.70 0.18
N ASP A 126 0.30 -25.57 -0.19
CA ASP A 126 0.61 -26.84 -0.84
C ASP A 126 0.89 -26.69 -2.35
N GLY A 127 0.79 -25.48 -2.91
CA GLY A 127 0.92 -25.22 -4.35
C GLY A 127 -0.31 -25.57 -5.18
N GLU A 128 -1.41 -25.97 -4.55
CA GLU A 128 -2.65 -26.28 -5.22
C GLU A 128 -3.45 -25.01 -5.54
N THR A 129 -4.04 -24.97 -6.73
CA THR A 129 -5.01 -23.93 -7.09
C THR A 129 -6.39 -24.31 -6.55
N VAL A 130 -6.87 -23.55 -5.57
CA VAL A 130 -8.15 -23.76 -4.91
C VAL A 130 -9.13 -22.65 -5.32
N ARG A 131 -10.41 -23.01 -5.44
CA ARG A 131 -11.50 -22.05 -5.63
C ARG A 131 -12.20 -21.80 -4.31
N LEU A 132 -12.31 -20.53 -3.92
CA LEU A 132 -13.06 -20.09 -2.76
C LEU A 132 -14.28 -19.27 -3.22
N SER A 133 -15.44 -19.52 -2.62
CA SER A 133 -16.69 -18.81 -2.92
C SER A 133 -17.30 -18.09 -1.70
N PRO A 134 -16.51 -17.35 -0.88
CA PRO A 134 -17.05 -16.67 0.28
C PRO A 134 -17.82 -15.42 -0.13
N VAL A 135 -18.72 -14.93 0.73
CA VAL A 135 -19.43 -13.65 0.52
C VAL A 135 -18.47 -12.46 0.61
N SER A 136 -17.42 -12.58 1.43
CA SER A 136 -16.35 -11.60 1.58
C SER A 136 -15.03 -12.30 1.83
N ALA A 137 -13.93 -11.71 1.37
CA ALA A 137 -12.59 -12.15 1.73
C ALA A 137 -11.87 -11.05 2.51
N THR A 138 -11.06 -11.46 3.48
CA THR A 138 -10.22 -10.54 4.23
C THR A 138 -8.85 -10.48 3.57
N LEU A 139 -8.31 -9.26 3.47
CA LEU A 139 -6.91 -9.01 3.14
C LEU A 139 -6.20 -8.74 4.48
N PRO A 140 -5.65 -9.75 5.16
CA PRO A 140 -5.13 -9.59 6.51
C PRO A 140 -3.85 -8.74 6.55
N HIS A 141 -3.73 -7.92 7.58
CA HIS A 141 -2.47 -7.33 8.00
C HIS A 141 -1.49 -8.45 8.42
N PRO A 142 -0.18 -8.35 8.17
CA PRO A 142 0.78 -9.43 8.49
C PRO A 142 0.77 -9.88 9.96
N VAL A 143 0.50 -8.98 10.91
CA VAL A 143 0.32 -9.34 12.34
C VAL A 143 -0.85 -10.31 12.61
N ARG A 144 -1.77 -10.46 11.65
CA ARG A 144 -2.93 -11.35 11.71
C ARG A 144 -2.74 -12.59 10.84
N LEU A 145 -1.66 -12.68 10.06
CA LEU A 145 -1.39 -13.85 9.24
C LEU A 145 -0.82 -14.97 10.13
N PRO A 146 -1.48 -16.14 10.19
CA PRO A 146 -0.84 -17.33 10.74
C PRO A 146 0.34 -17.71 9.84
N GLU A 147 1.39 -18.30 10.43
CA GLU A 147 2.50 -18.88 9.67
C GLU A 147 3.14 -17.89 8.67
N LEU A 148 3.27 -16.62 9.06
CA LEU A 148 3.80 -15.55 8.20
C LEU A 148 5.20 -15.88 7.64
N ALA A 149 6.02 -16.62 8.38
CA ALA A 149 7.33 -17.06 7.91
C ALA A 149 7.20 -18.03 6.72
N ASP A 150 6.38 -19.05 6.86
CA ASP A 150 6.12 -20.07 5.84
C ASP A 150 5.47 -19.44 4.60
N LEU A 151 4.54 -18.49 4.79
CA LEU A 151 3.96 -17.69 3.70
C LEU A 151 5.03 -16.88 2.93
N ARG A 152 6.05 -16.37 3.60
CA ARG A 152 7.14 -15.62 2.93
C ARG A 152 8.07 -16.55 2.17
N GLU A 153 8.47 -17.65 2.78
CA GLU A 153 9.29 -18.67 2.12
C GLU A 153 8.61 -19.16 0.84
N PHE A 154 7.33 -19.48 0.93
CA PHE A 154 6.55 -19.92 -0.23
C PHE A 154 6.33 -18.82 -1.27
N ALA A 155 6.19 -17.56 -0.86
CA ALA A 155 6.12 -16.42 -1.79
C ALA A 155 7.42 -16.29 -2.61
N ASP A 156 8.57 -16.47 -1.96
CA ASP A 156 9.88 -16.45 -2.64
C ASP A 156 10.00 -17.61 -3.65
N GLU A 157 9.53 -18.81 -3.30
CA GLU A 157 9.51 -19.97 -4.20
C GLU A 157 8.61 -19.77 -5.43
N LEU A 158 7.47 -19.10 -5.25
CA LEU A 158 6.50 -18.82 -6.32
C LEU A 158 6.81 -17.56 -7.14
N ASP A 159 7.91 -16.85 -6.87
CA ASP A 159 8.26 -15.54 -7.45
C ASP A 159 7.08 -14.56 -7.35
N VAL A 160 6.42 -14.54 -6.18
CA VAL A 160 5.28 -13.68 -5.89
C VAL A 160 5.71 -12.22 -5.89
N SER A 161 4.96 -11.37 -6.60
CA SER A 161 5.22 -9.94 -6.64
C SER A 161 4.03 -9.16 -6.07
N GLN A 162 4.19 -8.64 -4.85
CA GLN A 162 3.19 -7.78 -4.23
C GLN A 162 3.53 -6.31 -4.44
N ARG A 163 2.60 -5.53 -5.00
CA ARG A 163 2.73 -4.06 -5.10
C ARG A 163 2.58 -3.37 -3.74
N ILE A 164 1.92 -4.05 -2.81
CA ILE A 164 1.74 -3.64 -1.42
C ILE A 164 2.64 -4.51 -0.56
N GLU A 165 3.36 -3.90 0.37
CA GLU A 165 4.07 -4.65 1.40
C GLU A 165 3.03 -5.28 2.34
N GLN A 166 2.48 -6.44 1.99
CA GLN A 166 1.67 -7.24 2.91
C GLN A 166 2.60 -8.18 3.68
N LEU A 167 3.26 -9.11 2.99
CA LEU A 167 4.11 -10.11 3.64
C LEU A 167 5.33 -9.50 4.32
N HIS A 168 6.04 -8.58 3.64
CA HIS A 168 7.29 -8.01 4.15
C HIS A 168 7.11 -6.71 4.93
N ARG A 169 5.87 -6.26 5.16
CA ARG A 169 5.62 -5.11 6.03
C ARG A 169 6.09 -5.41 7.44
N GLY A 170 6.83 -4.47 8.01
CA GLY A 170 7.33 -4.57 9.37
C GLY A 170 6.19 -4.76 10.37
N THR A 171 6.38 -5.71 11.28
CA THR A 171 5.41 -6.02 12.34
C THR A 171 6.03 -5.83 13.71
N TRP A 172 5.27 -5.25 14.63
CA TRP A 172 5.66 -5.12 16.03
C TRP A 172 4.63 -5.81 16.92
N GLY A 173 5.09 -6.74 17.74
CA GLY A 173 4.29 -7.32 18.81
C GLY A 173 4.13 -6.32 19.94
N ARG A 174 2.95 -6.31 20.57
CA ARG A 174 2.74 -5.60 21.81
C ARG A 174 3.43 -6.37 22.96
N PRO A 175 4.31 -5.74 23.76
CA PRO A 175 4.94 -6.40 24.90
C PRO A 175 3.92 -6.86 25.94
N ASP A 176 4.20 -7.99 26.58
CA ASP A 176 3.33 -8.57 27.62
C ASP A 176 3.51 -7.90 28.99
N ASP A 177 4.59 -7.15 29.19
CA ASP A 177 5.00 -6.52 30.46
C ASP A 177 4.54 -5.06 30.60
N LEU A 178 3.67 -4.58 29.71
CA LEU A 178 3.11 -3.24 29.75
C LEU A 178 2.31 -3.00 31.05
N LYS A 179 2.59 -1.88 31.73
CA LYS A 179 1.85 -1.56 32.96
C LYS A 179 0.45 -1.08 32.61
N GLN A 180 -0.50 -1.44 33.46
CA GLN A 180 -1.94 -1.19 33.22
C GLN A 180 -2.29 0.30 33.09
N ARG A 181 -1.46 1.23 33.59
CA ARG A 181 -1.71 2.67 33.55
C ARG A 181 -0.94 3.39 32.45
N ASP A 182 -0.07 2.69 31.71
CA ASP A 182 0.74 3.33 30.69
C ASP A 182 -0.14 3.69 29.49
N THR A 183 0.05 4.91 28.96
CA THR A 183 -0.68 5.45 27.80
C THR A 183 0.26 5.91 26.68
N THR A 184 1.57 5.84 26.89
CA THR A 184 2.59 6.37 25.97
C THR A 184 3.81 5.48 25.90
N ILE A 185 4.40 5.36 24.72
CA ILE A 185 5.75 4.83 24.51
C ILE A 185 6.72 6.01 24.44
N THR A 186 7.82 5.91 25.20
CA THR A 186 8.84 6.97 25.32
C THR A 186 10.15 6.64 24.61
N ASP A 187 10.25 5.48 23.98
CA ASP A 187 11.49 4.95 23.38
C ASP A 187 12.07 5.88 22.29
N PHE A 188 11.22 6.66 21.62
CA PHE A 188 11.62 7.61 20.58
C PHE A 188 11.94 9.00 21.14
N ARG A 189 11.61 9.28 22.40
CA ARG A 189 11.71 10.61 22.99
C ARG A 189 13.17 11.08 23.01
N GLY A 190 13.41 12.28 22.52
CA GLY A 190 14.74 12.88 22.46
C GLY A 190 15.58 12.41 21.27
N THR A 191 15.04 11.57 20.38
CA THR A 191 15.73 11.18 19.16
C THR A 191 15.77 12.36 18.20
N ALA A 192 16.97 12.85 17.90
CA ALA A 192 17.20 13.87 16.89
C ALA A 192 17.12 13.25 15.48
N VAL A 193 16.35 13.88 14.60
CA VAL A 193 16.18 13.47 13.21
C VAL A 193 16.36 14.69 12.30
N PRO A 194 16.69 14.50 11.00
CA PRO A 194 16.80 15.63 10.09
C PRO A 194 15.51 16.43 10.04
N ASN A 195 15.63 17.76 9.91
CA ASN A 195 14.49 18.65 9.74
C ASN A 195 13.64 18.34 8.50
N ARG A 196 12.55 19.11 8.35
CA ARG A 196 11.43 18.85 7.45
C ARG A 196 10.76 17.51 7.74
N LEU A 197 10.67 17.14 9.02
CA LEU A 197 10.08 15.87 9.45
C LEU A 197 8.62 15.77 8.98
N ALA A 198 7.86 16.86 9.11
CA ALA A 198 6.48 16.94 8.63
C ALA A 198 6.36 16.60 7.12
N ALA A 199 7.22 17.20 6.28
CA ALA A 199 7.22 16.94 4.84
C ALA A 199 7.60 15.48 4.53
N ARG A 200 8.61 14.95 5.23
CA ARG A 200 9.04 13.54 5.10
C ARG A 200 8.00 12.53 5.57
N ALA A 201 7.19 12.90 6.55
CA ALA A 201 6.06 12.08 7.01
C ALA A 201 4.94 12.07 5.96
N ALA A 202 4.61 13.23 5.39
CA ALA A 202 3.60 13.35 4.35
C ALA A 202 3.97 12.56 3.08
N THR A 203 5.24 12.57 2.66
CA THR A 203 5.70 11.76 1.51
C THR A 203 5.62 10.25 1.75
N ARG A 204 5.53 9.81 3.02
CA ARG A 204 5.30 8.42 3.42
C ARG A 204 3.81 8.10 3.64
N GLY A 205 2.90 9.04 3.33
CA GLY A 205 1.46 8.86 3.47
C GLY A 205 0.92 9.08 4.89
N PHE A 206 1.74 9.54 5.84
CA PHE A 206 1.27 9.87 7.19
C PHE A 206 0.61 11.25 7.24
N ARG A 207 -0.36 11.41 8.13
CA ARG A 207 -0.99 12.72 8.38
C ARG A 207 -0.15 13.52 9.35
N VAL A 208 -0.05 14.83 9.13
CA VAL A 208 0.60 15.74 10.07
C VAL A 208 -0.41 16.77 10.55
N SER A 209 -0.45 17.00 11.86
CA SER A 209 -1.35 17.97 12.49
C SER A 209 -0.67 18.61 13.68
N GLY A 210 -0.26 19.86 13.55
CA GLY A 210 0.61 20.52 14.55
C GLY A 210 1.90 19.73 14.75
N SER A 211 2.33 19.61 16.01
CA SER A 211 3.52 18.87 16.44
C SER A 211 3.31 17.34 16.50
N GLN A 212 2.47 16.77 15.65
CA GLN A 212 2.17 15.35 15.64
C GLN A 212 2.13 14.76 14.24
N VAL A 213 2.77 13.60 14.08
CA VAL A 213 2.58 12.70 12.94
C VAL A 213 1.63 11.58 13.34
N LYS A 214 0.65 11.29 12.49
CA LYS A 214 -0.52 10.45 12.79
C LYS A 214 -0.70 9.32 11.78
N CYS A 215 -1.03 8.14 12.29
CA CYS A 215 -1.42 6.95 11.53
C CYS A 215 -2.78 6.46 12.02
N ARG A 216 -3.73 6.22 11.11
CA ARG A 216 -5.08 5.75 11.43
C ARG A 216 -5.26 4.31 10.98
N VAL A 217 -5.83 3.51 11.86
CA VAL A 217 -6.17 2.11 11.60
C VAL A 217 -7.61 1.87 12.06
N TRP A 218 -8.41 1.19 11.24
CA TRP A 218 -9.68 0.64 11.69
C TRP A 218 -9.44 -0.73 12.32
N GLU A 219 -9.75 -0.88 13.60
CA GLU A 219 -9.58 -2.16 14.32
C GLU A 219 -10.68 -2.33 15.37
N ALA A 220 -11.25 -3.53 15.45
CA ALA A 220 -12.30 -3.89 16.41
C ALA A 220 -13.51 -2.91 16.41
N GLY A 221 -13.94 -2.49 15.22
CA GLY A 221 -15.13 -1.64 15.05
C GLY A 221 -14.92 -0.15 15.37
N ARG A 222 -13.68 0.30 15.56
CA ARG A 222 -13.35 1.70 15.83
C ARG A 222 -12.11 2.15 15.06
N THR A 223 -12.03 3.44 14.77
CA THR A 223 -10.81 4.06 14.23
C THR A 223 -9.88 4.42 15.37
N VAL A 224 -8.72 3.79 15.44
CA VAL A 224 -7.63 4.11 16.36
C VAL A 224 -6.59 4.96 15.63
N GLU A 225 -6.16 6.05 16.27
CA GLU A 225 -5.12 6.94 15.76
C GLU A 225 -3.88 6.82 16.64
N ALA A 226 -2.77 6.37 16.05
CA ALA A 226 -1.45 6.49 16.64
C ALA A 226 -0.90 7.89 16.36
N ALA A 227 -0.34 8.55 17.37
CA ALA A 227 0.22 9.89 17.27
C ALA A 227 1.62 9.95 17.88
N LEU A 228 2.62 10.26 17.05
CA LEU A 228 3.99 10.54 17.45
C LEU A 228 4.19 12.04 17.55
N TRP A 229 4.55 12.54 18.73
CA TRP A 229 4.91 13.94 18.91
C TRP A 229 6.29 14.24 18.35
N PHE A 230 6.50 15.46 17.87
CA PHE A 230 7.82 15.97 17.50
C PHE A 230 7.91 17.47 17.78
N ASP A 231 9.11 17.94 18.07
CA ASP A 231 9.47 19.35 18.10
C ASP A 231 10.31 19.67 16.87
N GLU A 232 10.02 20.79 16.21
CA GLU A 232 10.74 21.23 15.02
C GLU A 232 10.72 22.76 14.96
N ASP A 233 11.90 23.36 15.13
CA ASP A 233 12.10 24.79 14.84
C ASP A 233 12.55 24.96 13.38
N TYR A 234 12.01 25.96 12.71
CA TYR A 234 12.37 26.29 11.32
C TYR A 234 13.85 26.64 11.15
N TRP A 235 14.48 27.20 12.20
CA TRP A 235 15.89 27.58 12.18
C TRP A 235 16.83 26.43 12.50
N ASP A 236 16.31 25.34 13.07
CA ASP A 236 17.11 24.18 13.43
C ASP A 236 17.32 23.23 12.25
N SER A 237 18.49 22.61 12.23
CA SER A 237 18.83 21.55 11.28
C SER A 237 18.15 20.22 11.60
N GLU A 238 17.59 20.09 12.81
CA GLU A 238 17.05 18.84 13.35
C GLU A 238 15.66 19.06 13.97
N ALA A 239 14.86 18.00 13.95
CA ALA A 239 13.65 17.86 14.74
C ALA A 239 13.88 16.85 15.86
N THR A 240 13.22 17.01 17.00
CA THR A 240 13.31 16.09 18.14
C THR A 240 12.03 15.30 18.28
N LEU A 241 12.12 13.97 18.25
CA LEU A 241 10.95 13.11 18.47
C LEU A 241 10.53 13.08 19.94
N GLY A 242 9.23 12.89 20.17
CA GLY A 242 8.62 12.77 21.48
C GLY A 242 7.96 11.41 21.72
N ASN A 243 6.87 11.45 22.46
CA ASN A 243 6.13 10.25 22.85
C ASN A 243 5.22 9.77 21.72
N LEU A 244 5.05 8.46 21.65
CA LEU A 244 4.03 7.80 20.82
C LEU A 244 2.84 7.43 21.72
N SER A 245 1.62 7.72 21.26
CA SER A 245 0.37 7.40 21.97
C SER A 245 -0.71 6.95 21.00
N TRP A 246 -1.78 6.35 21.53
CA TRP A 246 -2.94 5.93 20.75
C TRP A 246 -4.22 6.50 21.35
N SER A 247 -5.16 6.90 20.50
CA SER A 247 -6.50 7.33 20.90
C SER A 247 -7.55 6.78 19.94
N VAL A 248 -8.80 6.71 20.41
CA VAL A 248 -9.93 6.56 19.49
C VAL A 248 -10.17 7.92 18.84
N VAL A 249 -10.40 7.94 17.52
CA VAL A 249 -10.74 9.19 16.82
C VAL A 249 -11.99 9.80 17.45
N ASP A 250 -11.91 11.09 17.79
CA ASP A 250 -12.94 11.85 18.52
C ASP A 250 -13.32 11.26 19.90
N GLY A 251 -12.41 10.44 20.47
CA GLY A 251 -12.61 9.71 21.71
C GLY A 251 -11.40 9.79 22.65
N PRO A 252 -11.36 8.91 23.67
CA PRO A 252 -10.33 8.94 24.69
C PRO A 252 -8.97 8.43 24.20
N THR A 253 -7.91 8.86 24.87
CA THR A 253 -6.59 8.20 24.82
C THR A 253 -6.72 6.78 25.37
N LEU A 254 -6.13 5.82 24.68
CA LEU A 254 -6.11 4.42 25.06
C LEU A 254 -4.96 4.14 26.02
N ARG A 255 -5.17 3.22 26.95
CA ARG A 255 -4.08 2.54 27.65
C ARG A 255 -3.35 1.66 26.65
N LEU A 256 -2.04 1.49 26.81
CA LEU A 256 -1.23 0.65 25.91
C LEU A 256 -1.78 -0.80 25.86
N THR A 257 -2.34 -1.30 26.96
CA THR A 257 -2.99 -2.61 27.07
C THR A 257 -4.33 -2.73 26.32
N GLU A 258 -4.91 -1.62 25.87
CA GLU A 258 -6.17 -1.56 25.11
C GLU A 258 -5.96 -1.39 23.60
N VAL A 259 -4.72 -1.13 23.18
CA VAL A 259 -4.37 -0.98 21.76
C VAL A 259 -4.34 -2.36 21.12
N GLY A 260 -5.12 -2.54 20.04
CA GLY A 260 -5.12 -3.80 19.29
C GLY A 260 -3.82 -4.00 18.50
N PRO A 261 -3.50 -5.24 18.10
CA PRO A 261 -2.20 -5.58 17.52
C PRO A 261 -1.94 -4.87 16.19
N VAL A 262 -2.96 -4.57 15.39
CA VAL A 262 -2.78 -3.86 14.11
C VAL A 262 -2.47 -2.39 14.37
N ALA A 263 -3.27 -1.70 15.19
CA ALA A 263 -3.03 -0.30 15.53
C ALA A 263 -1.69 -0.11 16.26
N TRP A 264 -1.31 -1.07 17.11
CA TRP A 264 0.01 -1.11 17.76
C TRP A 264 1.13 -1.20 16.73
N SER A 265 1.08 -2.23 15.88
CA SER A 265 2.11 -2.51 14.88
C SER A 265 2.31 -1.32 13.95
N GLU A 266 1.23 -0.69 13.47
CA GLU A 266 1.32 0.45 12.56
C GLU A 266 1.82 1.73 13.24
N GLY A 267 1.46 1.96 14.51
CA GLY A 267 2.01 3.07 15.29
C GLY A 267 3.53 2.93 15.48
N MET A 268 3.99 1.73 15.82
CA MET A 268 5.42 1.43 15.94
C MET A 268 6.13 1.53 14.58
N ARG A 269 5.54 1.01 13.50
CA ARG A 269 6.08 1.14 12.13
C ARG A 269 6.30 2.60 11.75
N MET A 270 5.29 3.44 11.98
CA MET A 270 5.39 4.89 11.74
C MET A 270 6.54 5.50 12.53
N ALA A 271 6.60 5.24 13.84
CA ALA A 271 7.62 5.84 14.70
C ALA A 271 9.05 5.38 14.35
N THR A 272 9.24 4.09 14.07
CA THR A 272 10.50 3.52 13.60
C THR A 272 10.93 4.11 12.26
N ALA A 273 10.01 4.23 11.29
CA ALA A 273 10.32 4.78 9.97
C ALA A 273 10.73 6.26 10.03
N LEU A 274 10.20 7.01 10.99
CA LEU A 274 10.51 8.44 11.19
C LEU A 274 11.77 8.67 12.01
N SER A 275 12.03 7.83 13.03
CA SER A 275 13.24 7.91 13.84
C SER A 275 14.49 7.44 13.09
N GLY A 276 14.33 6.57 12.09
CA GLY A 276 15.47 5.90 11.46
C GLY A 276 16.12 4.84 12.36
N ALA A 277 15.55 4.57 13.54
CA ALA A 277 16.02 3.52 14.42
C ALA A 277 15.67 2.15 13.82
N VAL A 278 16.60 1.19 13.92
CA VAL A 278 16.26 -0.23 13.82
C VAL A 278 15.83 -0.64 15.23
N THR A 279 14.54 -0.52 15.55
CA THR A 279 14.04 -0.89 16.87
C THR A 279 14.30 -2.38 17.13
N GLY A 280 14.94 -2.73 18.25
CA GLY A 280 15.19 -4.13 18.66
C GLY A 280 13.93 -4.95 18.98
N THR A 281 12.76 -4.31 18.98
CA THR A 281 11.42 -4.95 19.04
C THR A 281 10.86 -5.31 17.65
N GLY A 282 11.49 -4.81 16.59
CA GLY A 282 11.31 -5.32 15.24
C GLY A 282 12.09 -6.63 15.14
N LYS A 283 11.50 -7.74 15.61
CA LYS A 283 11.85 -9.00 14.96
C LYS A 283 11.51 -8.77 13.49
N LYS A 284 12.54 -8.70 12.64
CA LYS A 284 12.43 -9.42 11.36
C LYS A 284 12.15 -10.86 11.77
N ALA A 285 10.88 -11.15 12.02
CA ALA A 285 10.38 -12.51 11.93
C ALA A 285 10.60 -12.93 10.48
#